data_AF-A0A494GAD2-F1
#
_entry.id   AF-A0A494GAD2-F1
#
_cell.length_a   1.000
_cell.length_b   1.000
_cell.length_c   1.000
_cell.angle_alpha   90.00
_cell.angle_beta   90.00
_cell.angle_gamma   90.00
#
_symmetry.space_group_name_H-M   'P 1'
#
loop_
_entity.id
_entity.type
_entity.pdbx_description
1 polymer ?
#
loop_
_entity_poly.entity_id
_entity_poly.type
_entity_poly.pdbx_seq_one_letter_code
_entity_poly.pdbx_strand_id
1 'polypeptide(L)'
;MTLSDLVNDKEDGYLLTPSSCLLLNEEPLSQVPFLQTKLDQNFMDPWNSLSKWIRSDNDDSSTPFAIAHGKPFFEYDERQPNINRQFNEIMASGIGIVAKVIADAFLEMNCIVFDLPHVIEGSEGSKNISYVGGDMFKFIPYADAILLK
;
A
#
# COMPACT_ATOMS: atom_id res chain seq x y z
N MET A 1 -7.01 -49.75 30.87
CA MET A 1 -6.94 -48.34 30.43
C MET A 1 -7.39 -47.51 31.62
N THR A 2 -6.42 -47.02 32.39
CA THR A 2 -6.68 -46.33 33.66
C THR A 2 -6.88 -44.85 33.40
N LEU A 3 -7.63 -44.15 34.28
CA LEU A 3 -7.89 -42.70 34.21
C LEU A 3 -6.61 -41.83 34.16
N SER A 4 -5.44 -42.41 34.44
CA SER A 4 -4.10 -41.82 34.25
C SER A 4 -3.72 -41.59 32.78
N ASP A 5 -4.30 -42.36 31.86
CA ASP A 5 -3.94 -42.33 30.43
C ASP A 5 -4.71 -41.24 29.67
N LEU A 6 -5.73 -40.64 30.29
CA LEU A 6 -6.56 -39.56 29.72
C LEU A 6 -6.09 -38.14 30.08
N VAL A 7 -5.08 -37.99 30.94
CA VAL A 7 -4.62 -36.68 31.45
C VAL A 7 -3.31 -36.22 30.78
N ASN A 8 -2.74 -37.01 29.86
CA ASN A 8 -1.41 -36.74 29.32
C ASN A 8 -1.38 -36.24 27.86
N ASP A 9 -2.51 -35.77 27.34
CA ASP A 9 -2.56 -35.13 26.03
C ASP A 9 -2.66 -33.61 26.22
N LYS A 10 -1.57 -33.01 26.69
CA LYS A 10 -1.38 -31.56 26.55
C LYS A 10 -0.98 -31.31 25.10
N GLU A 11 -1.96 -31.17 24.23
CA GLU A 11 -1.70 -30.69 22.87
C GLU A 11 -1.12 -29.28 22.96
N ASP A 12 0.07 -29.09 22.40
CA ASP A 12 0.64 -27.78 22.19
C ASP A 12 -0.23 -27.02 21.17
N GLY A 13 -0.85 -25.93 21.61
CA GLY A 13 -1.69 -25.07 20.78
C GLY A 13 -0.99 -23.76 20.42
N TYR A 14 -1.26 -23.26 19.21
CA TYR A 14 -0.84 -21.91 18.79
C TYR A 14 -1.98 -20.92 19.04
N LEU A 15 -1.70 -19.86 19.79
CA LEU A 15 -2.62 -18.75 20.00
C LEU A 15 -2.18 -17.53 19.19
N LEU A 16 -3.15 -16.74 18.74
CA LEU A 16 -2.85 -15.46 18.13
C LEU A 16 -2.33 -14.49 19.20
N THR A 17 -1.23 -13.83 18.86
CA THR A 17 -0.76 -12.63 19.52
C THR A 17 -1.49 -11.40 18.95
N PRO A 18 -1.47 -10.25 19.66
CA PRO A 18 -1.97 -8.99 19.10
C PRO A 18 -1.40 -8.67 17.72
N SER A 19 -0.11 -8.96 17.48
CA SER A 19 0.52 -8.73 16.17
C SER A 19 0.03 -9.69 15.09
N SER A 20 -0.16 -10.98 15.41
CA SER A 20 -0.66 -11.94 14.42
C SER A 20 -2.14 -11.78 14.11
N CYS A 21 -2.91 -11.08 14.95
CA CYS A 21 -4.28 -10.67 14.61
C CYS A 21 -4.31 -9.72 13.39
N LEU A 22 -3.25 -8.95 13.15
CA LEU A 22 -3.14 -8.12 11.94
C LEU A 22 -3.01 -8.95 10.66
N LEU A 23 -2.80 -10.27 10.76
CA LEU A 23 -2.72 -11.18 9.62
C LEU A 23 -4.05 -11.88 9.31
N LEU A 24 -5.13 -11.51 10.00
CA LEU A 24 -6.45 -12.05 9.73
C LEU A 24 -7.08 -11.33 8.53
N ASN A 25 -7.70 -12.10 7.63
CA ASN A 25 -8.30 -11.55 6.40
C ASN A 25 -9.54 -10.68 6.67
N GLU A 26 -10.21 -10.84 7.81
CA GLU A 26 -11.47 -10.15 8.15
C GLU A 26 -11.25 -8.89 9.01
N GLU A 27 -10.00 -8.56 9.35
CA GLU A 27 -9.69 -7.39 10.15
C GLU A 27 -9.64 -6.11 9.29
N PRO A 28 -10.33 -5.02 9.65
CA PRO A 28 -10.29 -3.76 8.92
C PRO A 28 -8.87 -3.16 8.77
N LEU A 29 -7.96 -3.56 9.65
CA LEU A 29 -6.55 -3.15 9.65
C LEU A 29 -5.61 -4.29 9.23
N SER A 30 -6.12 -5.28 8.49
CA SER A 30 -5.32 -6.41 8.01
C SER A 30 -4.10 -5.93 7.23
N GLN A 31 -2.94 -6.40 7.64
CA GLN A 31 -1.65 -6.15 7.00
C GLN A 31 -1.30 -7.22 5.96
N VAL A 32 -2.18 -8.21 5.74
CA VAL A 32 -1.94 -9.30 4.78
C VAL A 32 -1.68 -8.77 3.37
N PRO A 33 -2.49 -7.85 2.80
CA PRO A 33 -2.24 -7.34 1.45
C PRO A 33 -0.88 -6.64 1.36
N PHE A 34 -0.54 -5.83 2.37
CA PHE A 34 0.75 -5.14 2.46
C PHE A 34 1.94 -6.09 2.47
N LEU A 35 1.86 -7.18 3.24
CA LEU A 35 2.91 -8.19 3.28
C LEU A 35 3.01 -8.98 1.98
N GLN A 36 1.89 -9.35 1.37
CA GLN A 36 1.88 -10.06 0.09
C GLN A 36 2.58 -9.26 -1.00
N THR A 37 2.31 -7.96 -1.11
CA THR A 37 2.99 -7.11 -2.09
C THR A 37 4.44 -6.81 -1.73
N LYS A 38 4.78 -6.62 -0.45
CA LYS A 38 6.19 -6.45 -0.06
C LYS A 38 7.05 -7.67 -0.35
N LEU A 39 6.45 -8.86 -0.30
CA LEU A 39 7.13 -10.11 -0.58
C LEU A 39 6.99 -10.54 -2.05
N ASP A 40 6.25 -9.78 -2.87
CA ASP A 40 6.15 -10.03 -4.29
C ASP A 40 7.51 -9.81 -4.97
N GLN A 41 7.80 -10.65 -5.95
CA GLN A 41 9.09 -10.65 -6.64
C GLN A 41 9.41 -9.29 -7.26
N ASN A 42 8.40 -8.59 -7.79
CA ASN A 42 8.60 -7.29 -8.42
C ASN A 42 9.09 -6.22 -7.44
N PHE A 43 8.72 -6.32 -6.17
CA PHE A 43 9.18 -5.43 -5.09
C PHE A 43 10.45 -5.92 -4.41
N MET A 44 10.76 -7.23 -4.50
CA MET A 44 11.97 -7.82 -3.96
C MET A 44 13.19 -7.66 -4.89
N ASP A 45 13.01 -7.73 -6.22
CA ASP A 45 14.08 -7.60 -7.22
C ASP A 45 14.92 -6.30 -7.13
N PRO A 46 14.34 -5.12 -6.84
CA PRO A 46 15.11 -3.90 -6.60
C PRO A 46 16.15 -4.04 -5.48
N TRP A 47 15.87 -4.83 -4.43
CA TRP A 47 16.81 -5.06 -3.33
C TRP A 47 18.05 -5.83 -3.77
N ASN A 48 17.90 -6.76 -4.73
CA ASN A 48 19.03 -7.47 -5.32
C ASN A 48 19.93 -6.56 -6.16
N SER A 49 19.38 -5.44 -6.65
CA SER A 49 20.09 -4.44 -7.44
C SER A 49 20.70 -3.32 -6.61
N LEU A 50 20.48 -3.31 -5.29
CA LEU A 50 20.95 -2.23 -4.41
C LEU A 50 22.48 -2.06 -4.45
N SER A 51 23.22 -3.17 -4.47
CA SER A 51 24.69 -3.14 -4.56
C SER A 51 25.21 -2.55 -5.87
N LYS A 52 24.49 -2.80 -6.98
CA LYS A 52 24.80 -2.23 -8.29
C LYS A 52 24.52 -0.74 -8.28
N TRP A 53 23.34 -0.35 -7.78
CA TRP A 53 22.91 1.04 -7.66
C TRP A 53 23.88 1.88 -6.82
N ILE A 54 24.31 1.40 -5.65
CA ILE A 54 25.24 2.15 -4.78
C ILE A 54 26.61 2.38 -5.46
N ARG A 55 27.03 1.46 -6.34
CA ARG A 55 28.36 1.47 -6.96
C ARG A 55 28.42 2.16 -8.31
N SER A 56 27.28 2.42 -8.94
CA SER A 56 27.25 3.12 -10.22
C SER A 56 27.38 4.62 -10.00
N ASP A 57 28.17 5.29 -10.85
CA ASP A 57 28.23 6.76 -10.96
C ASP A 57 26.94 7.26 -11.62
N ASN A 58 25.81 7.04 -10.94
CA ASN A 58 24.47 7.16 -11.52
C ASN A 58 24.16 8.59 -11.97
N ASP A 59 23.43 8.68 -13.08
CA ASP A 59 22.57 9.82 -13.36
C ASP A 59 21.50 9.94 -12.26
N ASP A 60 21.14 11.17 -11.87
CA ASP A 60 20.25 11.48 -10.73
C ASP A 60 18.85 10.82 -10.82
N SER A 61 18.51 10.28 -12.00
CA SER A 61 17.23 9.63 -12.29
C SER A 61 17.17 8.12 -12.01
N SER A 62 18.31 7.44 -11.78
CA SER A 62 18.35 5.98 -11.67
C SER A 62 18.04 5.49 -10.25
N THR A 63 17.03 4.63 -10.12
CA THR A 63 16.64 3.98 -8.85
C THR A 63 16.99 2.50 -8.87
N PRO A 64 17.12 1.81 -7.71
CA PRO A 64 17.26 0.35 -7.68
C PRO A 64 16.14 -0.37 -8.44
N PHE A 65 14.93 0.20 -8.41
CA PHE A 65 13.79 -0.30 -9.17
C PHE A 65 14.03 -0.19 -10.68
N ALA A 66 14.50 0.96 -11.16
CA ALA A 66 14.82 1.16 -12.56
C ALA A 66 15.98 0.27 -13.03
N ILE A 67 16.97 -0.01 -12.19
CA ILE A 67 18.06 -0.95 -12.51
C ILE A 67 17.55 -2.39 -12.63
N ALA A 68 16.61 -2.80 -11.76
CA ALA A 68 16.04 -4.13 -11.80
C ALA A 68 15.08 -4.33 -12.99
N HIS A 69 14.25 -3.33 -13.27
CA HIS A 69 13.10 -3.45 -14.18
C HIS A 69 13.21 -2.64 -15.49
N GLY A 70 14.31 -1.92 -15.67
CA GLY A 70 14.62 -1.13 -16.87
C GLY A 70 13.88 0.20 -17.01
N LYS A 71 13.01 0.56 -16.07
CA LYS A 71 12.22 1.81 -16.06
C LYS A 71 11.77 2.19 -14.64
N PRO A 72 11.44 3.46 -14.37
CA PRO A 72 10.96 3.91 -13.05
C PRO A 72 9.65 3.22 -12.65
N PHE A 73 9.40 3.14 -11.34
CA PHE A 73 8.25 2.44 -10.75
C PHE A 73 6.91 2.85 -11.37
N PHE A 74 6.58 4.15 -11.40
CA PHE A 74 5.28 4.61 -11.91
C PHE A 74 5.09 4.38 -13.42
N GLU A 75 6.16 4.33 -14.22
CA GLU A 75 6.08 3.95 -15.64
C GLU A 75 6.02 2.41 -15.82
N TYR A 76 6.59 1.66 -14.87
CA TYR A 76 6.44 0.22 -14.81
C TYR A 76 5.00 -0.18 -14.50
N ASP A 77 4.43 0.48 -13.50
CA ASP A 77 3.12 0.24 -12.92
C ASP A 77 1.97 0.47 -13.92
N GLU A 78 2.05 1.55 -14.71
CA GLU A 78 1.09 1.84 -15.79
C GLU A 78 0.93 0.68 -16.78
N ARG A 79 1.99 -0.11 -17.00
CA ARG A 79 1.97 -1.24 -17.95
C ARG A 79 1.58 -2.57 -17.33
N GLN A 80 1.31 -2.62 -16.02
CA GLN A 80 1.04 -3.83 -15.26
C GLN A 80 -0.23 -3.65 -14.40
N PRO A 81 -1.44 -3.84 -14.98
CA PRO A 81 -2.70 -3.54 -14.30
C PRO A 81 -2.89 -4.24 -12.94
N ASN A 82 -2.35 -5.45 -12.79
CA ASN A 82 -2.41 -6.20 -11.53
C ASN A 82 -1.53 -5.56 -10.43
N ILE A 83 -0.37 -5.04 -10.80
CA ILE A 83 0.57 -4.41 -9.85
C ILE A 83 0.03 -3.04 -9.46
N ASN A 84 -0.51 -2.30 -10.43
CA ASN A 84 -1.16 -1.02 -10.17
C ASN A 84 -2.32 -1.18 -9.19
N ARG A 85 -3.21 -2.15 -9.46
CA ARG A 85 -4.32 -2.44 -8.57
C ARG A 85 -3.87 -2.81 -7.16
N GLN A 86 -2.88 -3.70 -7.02
CA GLN A 86 -2.37 -4.10 -5.70
C GLN A 86 -1.71 -2.94 -4.94
N PHE A 87 -0.91 -2.13 -5.65
CA PHE A 87 -0.29 -0.94 -5.08
C PHE A 87 -1.36 0.06 -4.62
N ASN A 88 -2.36 0.34 -5.46
CA ASN A 88 -3.47 1.22 -5.11
C ASN A 88 -4.28 0.68 -3.95
N GLU A 89 -4.60 -0.61 -3.90
CA GLU A 89 -5.34 -1.24 -2.79
C GLU A 89 -4.58 -1.09 -1.46
N ILE A 90 -3.26 -1.27 -1.48
CA ILE A 90 -2.40 -1.10 -0.30
C ILE A 90 -2.31 0.36 0.12
N MET A 91 -2.04 1.24 -0.83
CA MET A 91 -1.94 2.68 -0.55
C MET A 91 -3.29 3.22 -0.09
N ALA A 92 -4.42 2.76 -0.66
CA ALA A 92 -5.77 3.10 -0.27
C ALA A 92 -6.14 2.57 1.13
N SER A 93 -5.64 1.39 1.53
CA SER A 93 -5.78 0.93 2.91
C SER A 93 -5.15 1.92 3.91
N GLY A 94 -4.17 2.73 3.48
CA GLY A 94 -3.57 3.80 4.29
C GLY A 94 -4.00 5.25 3.96
N ILE A 95 -4.49 5.54 2.74
CA ILE A 95 -4.83 6.87 2.20
C ILE A 95 -6.34 7.11 2.20
N GLY A 96 -7.12 6.13 1.68
CA GLY A 96 -8.58 6.20 1.65
C GLY A 96 -9.14 6.31 3.06
N ILE A 97 -8.50 5.66 4.04
CA ILE A 97 -8.83 5.83 5.46
C ILE A 97 -8.59 7.28 5.91
N VAL A 98 -7.50 7.94 5.54
CA VAL A 98 -7.20 9.30 6.03
C VAL A 98 -8.19 10.32 5.48
N ALA A 99 -8.39 10.36 4.16
CA ALA A 99 -9.34 11.30 3.55
C ALA A 99 -10.78 11.06 4.04
N LYS A 100 -11.16 9.78 4.18
CA LYS A 100 -12.47 9.39 4.72
C LYS A 100 -12.64 9.74 6.20
N VAL A 101 -11.65 9.44 7.04
CA VAL A 101 -11.68 9.79 8.47
C VAL A 101 -11.75 11.31 8.66
N ILE A 102 -11.01 12.09 7.85
CA ILE A 102 -11.08 13.55 7.90
C ILE A 102 -12.47 14.04 7.48
N ALA A 103 -13.00 13.55 6.36
CA ALA A 103 -14.33 13.94 5.87
C ALA A 103 -15.46 13.53 6.84
N ASP A 104 -15.35 12.36 7.47
CA ASP A 104 -16.31 11.86 8.46
C ASP A 104 -16.22 12.65 9.78
N ALA A 105 -15.02 13.10 10.18
CA ALA A 105 -14.82 13.93 11.37
C ALA A 105 -15.24 15.40 11.15
N PHE A 106 -15.12 15.91 9.92
CA PHE A 106 -15.39 17.30 9.56
C PHE A 106 -16.36 17.39 8.38
N LEU A 107 -17.65 17.28 8.68
CA LEU A 107 -18.74 17.23 7.69
C LEU A 107 -18.89 18.49 6.80
N GLU A 108 -18.21 19.59 7.14
CA GLU A 108 -18.21 20.84 6.37
C GLU A 108 -16.95 21.00 5.51
N MET A 109 -15.95 20.13 5.67
CA MET A 109 -14.72 20.17 4.87
C MET A 109 -14.90 19.38 3.57
N ASN A 110 -14.48 19.99 2.46
CA ASN A 110 -14.33 19.30 1.19
C ASN A 110 -12.91 18.75 1.07
N CYS A 111 -12.80 17.46 0.72
CA CYS A 111 -11.53 16.78 0.52
C CYS A 111 -11.32 16.45 -0.96
N ILE A 112 -10.11 16.71 -1.45
CA ILE A 112 -9.67 16.30 -2.78
C ILE A 112 -8.58 15.26 -2.59
N VAL A 113 -8.82 14.04 -3.07
CA VAL A 113 -7.79 13.01 -3.23
C VAL A 113 -7.18 13.20 -4.61
N PHE A 114 -5.94 13.67 -4.66
CA PHE A 114 -5.22 13.94 -5.90
C PHE A 114 -4.09 12.92 -6.09
N ASP A 115 -4.14 12.18 -7.20
CA ASP A 115 -3.15 11.16 -7.55
C ASP A 115 -3.04 11.01 -9.07
N LEU A 116 -2.18 10.12 -9.56
CA LEU A 116 -2.07 9.83 -10.99
C LEU A 116 -3.41 9.29 -11.56
N PRO A 117 -3.75 9.57 -12.82
CA PRO A 117 -5.03 9.17 -13.41
C PRO A 117 -5.36 7.67 -13.29
N HIS A 118 -4.36 6.80 -13.44
CA HIS A 118 -4.53 5.36 -13.29
C HIS A 118 -4.71 4.91 -11.83
N VAL A 119 -4.26 5.71 -10.85
CA VAL A 119 -4.40 5.39 -9.42
C VAL A 119 -5.83 5.61 -8.94
N ILE A 120 -6.44 6.72 -9.37
CA ILE A 120 -7.82 7.06 -8.99
C ILE A 120 -8.87 6.45 -9.92
N GLU A 121 -8.46 5.68 -10.93
CA GLU A 121 -9.37 5.02 -11.84
C GLU A 121 -10.25 4.01 -11.07
N GLY A 122 -11.58 4.10 -11.24
CA GLY A 122 -12.54 3.27 -10.51
C GLY A 122 -12.82 3.70 -9.06
N SER A 123 -12.21 4.80 -8.58
CA SER A 123 -12.55 5.37 -7.26
C SER A 123 -13.88 6.10 -7.31
N GLU A 124 -14.82 5.74 -6.44
CA GLU A 124 -16.09 6.44 -6.29
C GLU A 124 -15.99 7.53 -5.21
N GLY A 125 -16.33 8.76 -5.57
CA GLY A 125 -16.44 9.87 -4.63
C GLY A 125 -17.54 9.65 -3.60
N SER A 126 -17.45 10.37 -2.48
CA SER A 126 -18.52 10.47 -1.49
C SER A 126 -18.96 11.94 -1.36
N LYS A 127 -19.97 12.24 -0.53
CA LYS A 127 -20.58 13.58 -0.44
C LYS A 127 -19.56 14.74 -0.38
N ASN A 128 -18.47 14.57 0.37
CA ASN A 128 -17.47 15.61 0.58
C ASN A 128 -16.07 15.19 0.08
N ILE A 129 -15.96 14.10 -0.68
CA ILE A 129 -14.68 13.59 -1.20
C ILE A 129 -14.75 13.50 -2.71
N SER A 130 -13.83 14.20 -3.37
CA SER A 130 -13.64 14.12 -4.82
C SER A 130 -12.27 13.55 -5.15
N TYR A 131 -12.17 12.86 -6.28
CA TYR A 131 -10.92 12.32 -6.81
C TYR A 131 -10.52 13.10 -8.06
N VAL A 132 -9.28 13.55 -8.11
CA VAL A 132 -8.75 14.31 -9.25
C VAL A 132 -7.48 13.65 -9.74
N GLY A 133 -7.46 13.28 -11.01
CA GLY A 133 -6.31 12.65 -11.65
C GLY A 133 -5.36 13.71 -12.20
N GLY A 134 -4.07 13.60 -11.92
CA GLY A 134 -3.08 14.50 -12.48
C GLY A 134 -1.65 14.21 -12.01
N ASP A 135 -0.75 15.11 -12.42
CA ASP A 135 0.68 15.03 -12.10
C ASP A 135 1.03 16.19 -11.17
N MET A 136 1.38 15.89 -9.92
CA MET A 136 1.70 16.89 -8.89
C MET A 136 2.91 17.76 -9.21
N PHE A 137 3.79 17.31 -10.11
CA PHE A 137 4.93 18.10 -10.58
C PHE A 137 4.53 19.13 -11.64
N LYS A 138 3.34 18.98 -12.24
CA LYS A 138 2.78 19.93 -13.22
C LYS A 138 1.74 20.84 -12.62
N PHE A 139 0.88 20.31 -11.75
CA PHE A 139 -0.20 21.06 -11.12
C PHE A 139 -0.66 20.38 -9.83
N ILE A 140 -1.05 21.20 -8.85
CA ILE A 140 -1.70 20.75 -7.63
C ILE A 140 -3.03 21.50 -7.53
N PRO A 141 -4.17 20.81 -7.33
CA PRO A 141 -5.46 21.45 -7.10
C PRO A 141 -5.40 22.45 -5.95
N TYR A 142 -6.05 23.60 -6.12
CA TYR A 142 -6.15 24.60 -5.07
C TYR A 142 -6.96 24.05 -3.88
N ALA A 143 -6.41 24.20 -2.68
CA ALA A 143 -7.05 23.85 -1.41
C ALA A 143 -6.50 24.73 -0.29
N ASP A 144 -7.26 24.87 0.80
CA ASP A 144 -6.83 25.65 1.98
C ASP A 144 -5.64 25.02 2.71
N ALA A 145 -5.50 23.70 2.60
CA ALA A 145 -4.39 22.93 3.15
C ALA A 145 -4.04 21.77 2.22
N ILE A 146 -2.75 21.42 2.18
CA ILE A 146 -2.24 20.28 1.42
C ILE A 146 -1.63 19.29 2.41
N LEU A 147 -2.04 18.03 2.30
CA LEU A 147 -1.43 16.92 3.00
C LEU A 147 -0.63 16.08 2.00
N LEU A 148 0.68 16.00 2.18
CA LEU A 148 1.55 15.04 1.50
C LEU A 148 1.80 13.88 2.47
N LYS A 149 1.52 12.65 2.04
CA LYS A 149 1.73 11.43 2.83
C LYS A 149 2.93 10.65 2.27
#